data_AF-E2GAK8-F1
#
_entry.id   AF-E2GAK8-F1
#
_cell.length_a   1.000
_cell.length_b   1.000
_cell.length_c   1.000
_cell.angle_alpha   90.00
_cell.angle_beta   90.00
_cell.angle_gamma   90.00
#
_symmetry.space_group_name_H-M   'P 1'
#
loop_
_entity.id
_entity.type
_entity.pdbx_description
1 polymer ?
#
loop_
_entity_poly.entity_id
_entity_poly.type
_entity_poly.pdbx_seq_one_letter_code
_entity_poly.pdbx_strand_id
1 'polypeptide(L)'
;CTVKTCWMRLPTFRSVGDALKDSFDGASRVMMPNTEVEAPSQRNDAAPHRVPRRDRYRFQLRPHNPDHKTPGVKDLVYLESSPGFCEKNPRLGIPGTHGRACNDTSIGVDGCDLMCCGRGYRTETMFVVERCN
;
A
#
# COMPACT_ATOMS: atom_id res chain seq x y z
N CYS A 1 32.27 -10.61 -26.17
CA CYS A 1 31.66 -11.40 -25.07
C CYS A 1 32.32 -12.77 -24.84
N THR A 2 33.52 -13.04 -25.39
CA THR A 2 34.22 -14.34 -25.32
C THR A 2 34.74 -14.69 -23.93
N VAL A 3 35.05 -13.69 -23.09
CA VAL A 3 35.16 -13.80 -21.62
C VAL A 3 34.36 -12.66 -21.01
N LYS A 4 33.62 -12.92 -19.93
CA LYS A 4 32.87 -11.92 -19.18
C LYS A 4 33.15 -12.04 -17.70
N THR A 5 33.35 -10.89 -17.07
CA THR A 5 33.32 -10.74 -15.62
C THR A 5 32.06 -9.96 -15.25
N CYS A 6 31.28 -10.48 -14.33
CA CYS A 6 30.03 -9.88 -13.89
C CYS A 6 30.08 -9.59 -12.39
N TRP A 7 29.35 -8.56 -11.96
CA TRP A 7 29.13 -8.23 -10.56
C TRP A 7 27.66 -7.89 -10.33
N MET A 8 27.22 -8.04 -9.09
CA MET A 8 25.86 -7.64 -8.70
C MET A 8 25.74 -6.12 -8.73
N ARG A 9 24.62 -5.64 -9.27
CA ARG A 9 24.28 -4.23 -9.30
C ARG A 9 22.82 -4.04 -8.88
N LEU A 10 22.55 -2.98 -8.15
CA LEU A 10 21.19 -2.57 -7.84
C LEU A 10 20.47 -2.08 -9.11
N PRO A 11 19.16 -2.32 -9.23
CA PRO A 11 18.34 -1.73 -10.28
C PRO A 11 18.28 -0.20 -10.12
N THR A 12 17.74 0.47 -11.13
CA THR A 12 17.43 1.91 -11.00
C THR A 12 16.32 2.11 -9.96
N PHE A 13 16.33 3.26 -9.28
CA PHE A 13 15.32 3.55 -8.27
C PHE A 13 13.89 3.60 -8.85
N ARG A 14 13.74 4.02 -10.12
CA ARG A 14 12.46 3.96 -10.83
C ARG A 14 11.89 2.54 -10.86
N SER A 15 12.69 1.55 -11.23
CA SER A 15 12.25 0.15 -11.24
C SER A 15 11.84 -0.37 -9.85
N VAL A 16 12.49 0.12 -8.79
CA VAL A 16 12.08 -0.19 -7.42
C VAL A 16 10.75 0.48 -7.08
N GLY A 17 10.59 1.75 -7.47
CA GLY A 17 9.35 2.51 -7.28
C GLY A 17 8.16 1.87 -7.99
N ASP A 18 8.34 1.45 -9.24
CA ASP A 18 7.31 0.78 -10.03
C ASP A 18 6.87 -0.53 -9.35
N ALA A 19 7.84 -1.36 -8.93
CA ALA A 19 7.54 -2.62 -8.23
C ALA A 19 6.80 -2.42 -6.89
N LEU A 20 7.14 -1.36 -6.15
CA LEU A 20 6.44 -0.99 -4.92
C LEU A 20 5.06 -0.40 -5.19
N LYS A 21 4.89 0.34 -6.30
CA LYS A 21 3.60 0.89 -6.71
C LYS A 21 2.63 -0.23 -7.08
N ASP A 22 3.09 -1.25 -7.78
CA ASP A 22 2.30 -2.45 -8.07
C ASP A 22 1.88 -3.17 -6.77
N SER A 23 2.81 -3.28 -5.81
CA SER A 23 2.52 -3.86 -4.50
C SER A 23 1.56 -3.01 -3.67
N PHE A 24 1.55 -1.68 -3.87
CA PHE A 24 0.61 -0.75 -3.24
C PHE A 24 -0.79 -0.90 -3.81
N ASP A 25 -0.93 -1.03 -5.14
CA ASP A 25 -2.22 -1.22 -5.79
C ASP A 25 -2.85 -2.59 -5.45
N GLY A 26 -2.02 -3.59 -5.16
CA GLY A 26 -2.41 -4.91 -4.69
C GLY A 26 -2.43 -5.09 -3.16
N ALA A 27 -2.27 -4.01 -2.38
CA ALA A 27 -2.10 -4.11 -0.94
C ALA A 27 -3.35 -4.70 -0.26
N SER A 28 -3.14 -5.58 0.73
CA SER A 28 -4.23 -6.31 1.39
C SER A 28 -4.62 -5.68 2.73
N ARG A 29 -5.92 -5.46 2.93
CA ARG A 29 -6.44 -5.09 4.26
C ARG A 29 -6.38 -6.30 5.18
N VAL A 30 -5.77 -6.14 6.35
CA VAL A 30 -5.63 -7.20 7.34
C VAL A 30 -6.22 -6.79 8.69
N MET A 31 -6.56 -7.78 9.49
CA MET A 31 -6.97 -7.61 10.88
C MET A 31 -5.93 -8.23 11.80
N MET A 32 -5.71 -7.58 12.94
CA MET A 32 -4.91 -8.15 14.01
C MET A 32 -5.74 -9.26 14.67
N PRO A 33 -5.20 -10.47 14.84
CA PRO A 33 -5.87 -11.45 15.69
C PRO A 33 -5.92 -10.88 17.11
N ASN A 34 -7.11 -10.85 17.70
CA ASN A 34 -7.25 -10.58 19.13
C ASN A 34 -6.50 -11.69 19.85
N THR A 35 -5.30 -11.42 20.34
CA THR A 35 -4.71 -12.22 21.41
C THR A 35 -5.42 -11.80 22.70
N GLU A 36 -6.71 -12.11 22.80
CA GLU A 36 -7.26 -12.39 24.11
C GLU A 36 -6.46 -13.60 24.58
N VAL A 37 -5.46 -13.33 25.41
CA VAL A 37 -4.89 -14.34 26.25
C VAL A 37 -6.07 -14.83 27.08
N GLU A 38 -6.74 -15.89 26.62
CA GLU A 38 -7.59 -16.70 27.49
C GLU A 38 -6.70 -17.02 28.68
N ALA A 39 -6.91 -16.31 29.79
CA ALA A 39 -6.26 -16.60 31.05
C ALA A 39 -6.54 -18.09 31.28
N PRO A 40 -5.51 -18.93 31.46
CA PRO A 40 -5.74 -20.36 31.56
C PRO A 40 -6.67 -20.57 32.75
N SER A 41 -7.88 -21.07 32.47
CA SER A 41 -8.77 -21.57 33.51
C SER A 41 -7.94 -22.55 34.34
N GLN A 42 -7.77 -22.26 35.63
CA GLN A 42 -6.99 -23.10 36.54
C GLN A 42 -7.60 -24.51 36.57
N ARG A 43 -7.09 -25.41 35.72
CA ARG A 43 -7.30 -26.85 35.86
C ARG A 43 -6.04 -27.40 36.51
N ASN A 44 -6.20 -27.95 37.71
CA ASN A 44 -5.15 -28.53 38.53
C ASN A 44 -4.72 -29.91 37.99
N ASP A 45 -4.35 -30.00 36.72
CA ASP A 45 -3.88 -31.23 36.09
C ASP A 45 -2.36 -31.20 35.87
N ALA A 46 -1.71 -32.33 36.15
CA ALA A 46 -0.27 -32.51 36.05
C ALA A 46 0.24 -32.20 34.62
N ALA A 47 1.20 -31.28 34.54
CA ALA A 47 1.66 -30.67 33.30
C ALA A 47 2.19 -31.69 32.25
N PRO A 48 1.61 -31.76 31.03
CA PRO A 48 2.29 -32.41 29.92
C PRO A 48 3.37 -31.49 29.34
N HIS A 49 4.35 -32.12 28.70
CA HIS A 49 5.54 -31.58 28.05
C HIS A 49 5.44 -30.12 27.55
N ARG A 50 6.42 -29.29 27.95
CA ARG A 50 6.60 -27.91 27.47
C ARG A 50 6.95 -27.91 25.97
N VAL A 51 5.96 -27.69 25.12
CA VAL A 51 6.17 -27.29 23.73
C VAL A 51 7.04 -26.03 23.67
N PRO A 52 8.02 -25.94 22.74
CA PRO A 52 8.88 -24.76 22.60
C PRO A 52 8.05 -23.48 22.43
N ARG A 53 8.27 -22.50 23.31
CA ARG A 53 7.59 -21.20 23.35
C ARG A 53 7.78 -20.29 22.12
N ARG A 54 8.31 -20.80 21.01
CA ARG A 54 8.68 -20.00 19.84
C ARG A 54 7.51 -19.68 18.90
N ASP A 55 6.43 -20.47 18.95
CA ASP A 55 5.22 -20.24 18.14
C ASP A 55 4.22 -19.24 18.77
N ARG A 56 4.42 -18.82 20.01
CA ARG A 56 3.51 -17.91 20.72
C ARG A 56 3.52 -16.48 20.16
N TYR A 57 4.48 -16.15 19.28
CA TYR A 57 4.62 -14.83 18.65
C TYR A 57 4.50 -14.87 17.12
N ARG A 58 3.90 -15.92 16.55
CA ARG A 58 3.53 -15.87 15.13
C ARG A 58 2.29 -15.00 14.99
N PHE A 59 2.50 -13.69 15.03
CA PHE A 59 1.50 -12.67 14.69
C PHE A 59 1.16 -12.85 13.22
N GLN A 60 0.23 -13.75 12.93
CA GLN A 60 -0.21 -14.02 11.57
C GLN A 60 -1.37 -13.08 11.28
N LEU A 61 -1.05 -12.00 10.56
CA LEU A 61 -2.04 -11.08 10.02
C LEU A 61 -3.01 -11.88 9.14
N ARG A 62 -4.31 -11.74 9.42
CA ARG A 62 -5.35 -12.40 8.62
C ARG A 62 -5.96 -11.38 7.68
N PRO A 63 -6.22 -11.75 6.41
CA PRO A 63 -7.00 -10.91 5.50
C PRO A 63 -8.33 -10.51 6.14
N HIS A 64 -8.73 -9.25 5.96
CA HIS A 64 -10.04 -8.79 6.42
C HIS A 64 -11.18 -9.48 5.65
N ASN A 65 -10.96 -9.78 4.36
CA ASN A 65 -11.87 -10.60 3.56
C ASN A 65 -11.33 -12.04 3.46
N PRO A 66 -12.07 -13.06 3.91
CA PRO A 66 -11.63 -14.47 3.85
C PRO A 66 -11.35 -15.00 2.44
N ASP A 67 -11.99 -14.42 1.41
CA ASP A 67 -11.79 -14.84 0.02
C ASP A 67 -10.47 -14.31 -0.59
N HIS A 68 -9.79 -13.40 0.11
CA HIS A 68 -8.51 -12.87 -0.33
C HIS A 68 -7.37 -13.79 0.09
N LYS A 69 -6.37 -13.90 -0.78
CA LYS A 69 -5.13 -14.63 -0.48
C LYS A 69 -4.43 -14.01 0.73
N THR A 70 -3.85 -14.87 1.57
CA THR A 70 -3.00 -14.41 2.68
C THR A 70 -1.76 -13.69 2.14
N PRO A 71 -1.42 -12.50 2.66
CA PRO A 71 -0.28 -11.74 2.17
C PRO A 71 1.04 -12.46 2.45
N GLY A 72 1.96 -12.39 1.50
CA GLY A 72 3.34 -12.87 1.61
C GLY A 72 4.29 -11.82 2.19
N VAL A 73 5.56 -12.19 2.33
CA VAL A 73 6.60 -11.33 2.94
C VAL A 73 6.92 -10.08 2.10
N LYS A 74 6.63 -10.11 0.80
CA LYS A 74 6.88 -9.00 -0.13
C LYS A 74 5.65 -8.12 -0.36
N ASP A 75 4.50 -8.50 0.19
CA ASP A 75 3.23 -7.82 -0.07
C ASP A 75 3.05 -6.67 0.94
N LEU A 76 2.46 -5.58 0.48
CA LEU A 76 2.07 -4.48 1.37
C LEU A 76 0.72 -4.78 2.01
N VAL A 77 0.57 -4.42 3.28
CA VAL A 77 -0.65 -4.61 4.06
C VAL A 77 -1.05 -3.34 4.78
N TYR A 78 -2.34 -3.17 5.02
CA TYR A 78 -2.88 -2.03 5.76
C TYR A 78 -4.01 -2.45 6.71
N LEU A 79 -4.22 -1.68 7.77
CA LEU A 79 -5.23 -1.95 8.79
C LEU A 79 -6.51 -1.13 8.56
N GLU A 80 -6.33 0.16 8.29
CA GLU A 80 -7.40 1.15 8.22
C GLU A 80 -7.57 1.68 6.80
N SER A 81 -8.83 1.89 6.39
CA SER A 81 -9.14 2.45 5.09
C SER A 81 -8.58 3.86 4.94
N SER A 82 -8.09 4.19 3.74
CA SER A 82 -7.59 5.52 3.45
C SER A 82 -8.70 6.58 3.55
N PRO A 83 -8.41 7.79 4.03
CA PRO A 83 -9.37 8.89 4.05
C PRO A 83 -9.65 9.41 2.63
N GLY A 84 -10.67 10.26 2.49
CA GLY A 84 -10.91 11.00 1.25
C GLY A 84 -9.89 12.11 1.05
N PHE A 85 -9.22 12.13 -0.10
CA PHE A 85 -8.18 13.12 -0.43
C PHE A 85 -8.69 14.31 -1.26
N CYS A 86 -9.95 14.30 -1.65
CA CYS A 86 -10.54 15.31 -2.54
C CYS A 86 -10.55 16.71 -1.90
N GLU A 87 -11.06 16.81 -0.68
CA GLU A 87 -11.22 18.07 0.05
C GLU A 87 -10.10 18.29 1.06
N LYS A 88 -9.79 19.57 1.30
CA LYS A 88 -8.76 19.95 2.26
C LYS A 88 -9.21 19.57 3.68
N ASN A 89 -8.40 18.78 4.37
CA ASN A 89 -8.58 18.45 5.77
C ASN A 89 -7.27 18.71 6.54
N PRO A 90 -7.13 19.88 7.19
CA PRO A 90 -5.93 20.24 7.94
C PRO A 90 -5.62 19.30 9.12
N ARG A 91 -6.65 18.66 9.71
CA ARG A 91 -6.46 17.76 10.86
C ARG A 91 -5.74 16.47 10.45
N LEU A 92 -5.94 16.02 9.22
CA LEU A 92 -5.31 14.83 8.66
C LEU A 92 -4.12 15.17 7.74
N GLY A 93 -3.74 16.44 7.64
CA GLY A 93 -2.68 16.89 6.72
C GLY A 93 -3.03 16.76 5.23
N ILE A 94 -4.31 16.67 4.89
CA ILE A 94 -4.78 16.49 3.51
C ILE A 94 -4.95 17.87 2.87
N PRO A 95 -4.17 18.23 1.83
CA PRO A 95 -4.27 19.54 1.18
C PRO A 95 -5.50 19.68 0.28
N GLY A 96 -6.09 18.58 -0.18
CA GLY A 96 -7.14 18.55 -1.19
C GLY A 96 -6.59 18.47 -2.62
N THR A 97 -7.49 18.38 -3.60
CA THR A 97 -7.17 18.22 -5.03
C THR A 97 -7.44 19.48 -5.86
N HIS A 98 -7.97 20.54 -5.24
CA HIS A 98 -8.25 21.81 -5.91
C HIS A 98 -6.98 22.44 -6.48
N GLY A 99 -7.05 22.94 -7.71
CA GLY A 99 -5.92 23.60 -8.40
C GLY A 99 -4.84 22.65 -8.93
N ARG A 100 -5.04 21.33 -8.85
CA ARG A 100 -4.12 20.37 -9.44
C ARG A 100 -4.38 20.21 -10.94
N ALA A 101 -3.30 20.09 -11.71
CA ALA A 101 -3.40 19.71 -13.11
C ALA A 101 -3.91 18.27 -13.24
N CYS A 102 -4.75 18.04 -14.25
CA CYS A 102 -5.30 16.75 -14.61
C CYS A 102 -5.21 16.54 -16.13
N ASN A 103 -5.35 15.29 -16.57
CA ASN A 103 -5.38 14.91 -17.96
C ASN A 103 -6.83 14.58 -18.36
N ASP A 104 -7.41 15.30 -19.32
CA ASP A 104 -8.81 15.08 -19.74
C ASP A 104 -8.99 13.80 -20.56
N THR A 105 -7.93 13.30 -21.20
CA THR A 105 -7.95 12.06 -21.98
C THR A 105 -7.75 10.80 -21.14
N SER A 106 -7.29 10.92 -19.89
CA SER A 106 -7.04 9.77 -19.02
C SER A 106 -8.30 9.36 -18.27
N ILE A 107 -8.54 8.05 -18.23
CA ILE A 107 -9.56 7.42 -17.38
C ILE A 107 -9.03 7.05 -15.98
N GLY A 108 -7.72 7.21 -15.77
CA GLY A 108 -7.03 6.83 -14.54
C GLY A 108 -7.11 7.91 -13.45
N VAL A 109 -6.33 7.72 -12.38
CA VAL A 109 -6.29 8.66 -11.23
C VAL A 109 -5.76 10.05 -11.57
N ASP A 110 -5.04 10.19 -12.69
CA ASP A 110 -4.60 11.46 -13.29
C ASP A 110 -5.67 12.09 -14.19
N GLY A 111 -6.73 11.32 -14.52
CA GLY A 111 -7.90 11.74 -15.25
C GLY A 111 -8.67 12.84 -14.55
N CYS A 112 -9.18 13.83 -15.28
CA CYS A 112 -9.89 14.95 -14.67
C CYS A 112 -11.14 14.54 -13.88
N ASP A 113 -11.85 13.48 -14.30
CA ASP A 113 -13.03 12.98 -13.59
C ASP A 113 -12.70 12.48 -12.17
N LEU A 114 -11.62 11.73 -12.04
CA LEU A 114 -11.14 11.21 -10.75
C LEU A 114 -10.35 12.25 -9.98
N MET A 115 -9.49 13.00 -10.66
CA MET A 115 -8.58 13.95 -10.01
C MET A 115 -9.31 15.17 -9.46
N CYS A 116 -10.35 15.65 -10.15
CA CYS A 116 -11.20 16.73 -9.70
C CYS A 116 -12.43 16.22 -8.92
N CYS A 117 -12.51 14.91 -8.66
CA CYS A 117 -13.60 14.26 -7.91
C CYS A 117 -14.99 14.66 -8.41
N GLY A 118 -15.20 14.68 -9.73
CA GLY A 118 -16.47 15.02 -10.38
C GLY A 118 -16.90 16.49 -10.28
N ARG A 119 -16.07 17.39 -9.76
CA ARG A 119 -16.40 18.84 -9.65
C ARG A 119 -16.29 19.60 -10.98
N GLY A 120 -15.86 18.93 -12.05
CA GLY A 120 -15.48 19.56 -13.31
C GLY A 120 -14.07 20.14 -13.27
N TYR A 121 -13.62 20.62 -14.43
CA TYR A 121 -12.28 21.18 -14.64
C TYR A 121 -12.32 22.31 -15.67
N ARG A 122 -11.30 23.17 -15.63
CA ARG A 122 -11.09 24.23 -16.63
C ARG A 122 -9.88 23.86 -17.47
N THR A 123 -10.03 23.94 -18.79
CA THR A 123 -8.92 23.78 -19.73
C THR A 123 -8.24 25.13 -19.95
N GLU A 124 -6.92 25.16 -19.81
CA GLU A 124 -6.10 26.35 -20.09
C GLU A 124 -5.00 25.98 -21.10
N THR A 125 -4.87 26.80 -22.14
CA THR A 125 -3.80 26.67 -23.13
C THR A 125 -2.65 27.59 -22.73
N MET A 126 -1.45 27.03 -22.53
CA MET A 126 -0.23 27.79 -22.22
C MET A 126 0.82 27.63 -23.31
N PHE A 127 1.57 28.69 -23.58
CA PHE A 127 2.77 28.61 -24.42
C PHE A 127 3.92 28.05 -23.59
N VAL A 128 4.52 26.96 -24.04
CA VAL A 128 5.69 26.33 -23.39
C VAL A 128 6.91 26.59 -24.26
N VAL A 129 7.94 27.18 -23.67
CA VAL A 129 9.24 27.33 -24.33
C VAL A 129 10.11 26.15 -23.92
N GLU A 130 10.45 25.32 -24.89
CA GLU A 130 11.36 24.19 -24.71
C GLU A 130 12.55 24.30 -25.66
N ARG A 131 13.62 23.56 -25.38
CA ARG A 131 14.77 23.49 -26.30
C ARG A 131 14.35 22.71 -27.53
N CYS A 132 14.08 23.41 -28.61
CA CYS A 132 13.96 22.84 -29.95
C CYS A 132 15.33 22.91 -30.67
N ASN A 133 15.43 22.20 -31.81
CA ASN A 133 16.66 21.95 -32.58
C ASN A 133 17.63 23.14 -32.69
#